data_AF-A0AAJ1AGP9-F1
#
_entry.id   AF-A0AAJ1AGP9-F1
#
_cell.length_a   1.000
_cell.length_b   1.000
_cell.length_c   1.000
_cell.angle_alpha   90.00
_cell.angle_beta   90.00
_cell.angle_gamma   90.00
#
_symmetry.space_group_name_H-M   'P 1'
#
loop_
_entity.id
_entity.type
_entity.pdbx_description
1 polymer ?
#
loop_
_entity_poly.entity_id
_entity_poly.type
_entity_poly.pdbx_seq_one_letter_code
_entity_poly.pdbx_strand_id
1 'polypeptide(L)'
;AKVAVLDAQIKLTSRINLFKEGGISAEERDSAQATYDSNIAALEAARAQEQAAQFSLRAAQAQREVTQAQMASAEAQVRQSEAALRQSQVDLDHTFIRAPVDGTVVSRNVDVGQTVAASLSAPTLFLIAQDLTKMQVDTNVDEADIGRVRVGQDAVFIVDAFPDETFKGKVVQIRQAAMNVQNVITYDAVIAVSNPDLKLFPGMTANVKILVDRRENVLKIPNAALRFRPPDVNGQPKQAADASVRTPQGSPTGERISDLRGDRKAGGERTIWVPGVDRKPRPITVKVGITDESFSEITDGNLDMGQEVMIGVVSNEGQTGGGSTQPFGPRGPRF
;
A
#
# COMPACT_ATOMS: atom_id res chain seq x y z
N ALA A 1 -71.94 22.56 -48.33
CA ALA A 1 -72.06 21.46 -49.31
C ALA A 1 -73.06 20.38 -48.86
N LYS A 2 -72.83 19.61 -47.79
CA LYS A 2 -73.77 18.53 -47.36
C LYS A 2 -75.21 18.99 -47.10
N VAL A 3 -75.39 20.10 -46.39
CA VAL A 3 -76.73 20.67 -46.10
C VAL A 3 -77.44 21.10 -47.39
N ALA A 4 -76.71 21.70 -48.34
CA ALA A 4 -77.26 22.13 -49.62
C ALA A 4 -77.69 20.95 -50.51
N VAL A 5 -76.96 19.83 -50.49
CA VAL A 5 -77.39 18.59 -51.17
C VAL A 5 -78.68 18.03 -50.56
N LEU A 6 -78.77 18.03 -49.23
CA LEU A 6 -79.93 17.52 -48.51
C LEU A 6 -81.19 18.37 -48.78
N ASP A 7 -81.05 19.69 -48.77
CA ASP A 7 -82.13 20.63 -49.11
C ASP A 7 -82.56 20.50 -50.58
N ALA A 8 -81.60 20.32 -51.50
CA ALA A 8 -81.89 20.09 -52.91
C ALA A 8 -82.59 18.74 -53.15
N GLN A 9 -82.22 17.69 -52.39
CA GLN A 9 -82.87 16.38 -52.43
C GLN A 9 -84.33 16.44 -51.98
N ILE A 10 -84.60 17.18 -50.89
CA ILE A 10 -85.97 17.36 -50.37
C ILE A 10 -86.83 18.11 -51.39
N LYS A 11 -86.30 19.20 -51.97
CA LYS A 11 -86.99 19.98 -53.01
C LYS A 11 -87.23 19.18 -54.29
N LEU A 12 -86.24 18.39 -54.73
CA LEU A 12 -86.37 17.50 -55.87
C LEU A 12 -87.47 16.46 -55.64
N THR A 13 -87.48 15.81 -54.48
CA THR A 13 -88.48 14.80 -54.11
C THR A 13 -89.89 15.40 -54.07
N SER A 14 -90.04 16.58 -53.49
CA SER A 14 -91.31 17.32 -53.47
C SER A 14 -91.80 17.67 -54.88
N ARG A 15 -90.92 18.16 -55.76
CA ARG A 15 -91.27 18.48 -57.15
C ARG A 15 -91.57 17.24 -58.00
N ILE A 16 -90.88 16.13 -57.79
CA ILE A 16 -91.19 14.85 -58.47
C ILE A 16 -92.61 14.38 -58.13
N ASN A 17 -93.05 14.53 -56.88
CA ASN A 17 -94.41 14.16 -56.46
C ASN A 17 -95.47 15.11 -57.07
N LEU A 18 -95.23 16.41 -57.03
CA LEU A 18 -96.12 17.41 -57.65
C LEU A 18 -96.23 17.25 -59.18
N PHE A 19 -95.16 16.79 -59.85
CA PHE A 19 -95.18 16.50 -61.29
C PHE A 19 -96.07 15.30 -61.61
N LYS A 20 -96.03 14.25 -60.78
CA LYS A 20 -96.89 13.06 -60.92
C LYS A 20 -98.38 13.37 -60.72
N GLU A 21 -98.69 14.37 -59.88
CA GLU A 21 -100.05 14.87 -59.63
C GLU A 21 -100.52 15.89 -60.69
N GLY A 22 -99.67 16.22 -61.68
CA GLY A 22 -99.99 17.17 -62.76
C GLY A 22 -99.89 18.66 -62.37
N GLY A 23 -99.32 18.96 -61.19
CA GLY A 23 -99.27 20.32 -60.62
C GLY A 23 -98.09 21.19 -61.05
N ILE A 24 -97.09 20.64 -61.74
CA ILE A 24 -95.91 21.38 -62.24
C ILE A 24 -95.47 20.91 -63.64
N SER A 25 -94.66 21.71 -64.33
CA SER A 25 -94.14 21.40 -65.68
C SER A 25 -92.89 20.49 -65.64
N ALA A 26 -92.58 19.85 -66.77
CA ALA A 26 -91.37 19.03 -66.91
C ALA A 26 -90.06 19.84 -66.71
N GLU A 27 -90.08 21.12 -67.10
CA GLU A 27 -88.96 22.06 -66.96
C GLU A 27 -88.64 22.36 -65.48
N GLU A 28 -89.67 22.48 -64.64
CA GLU A 28 -89.50 22.72 -63.20
C GLU A 28 -88.95 21.49 -62.43
N ARG A 29 -89.23 20.29 -62.93
CA ARG A 29 -88.60 19.05 -62.46
C ARG A 29 -87.13 19.00 -62.87
N ASP A 30 -86.83 19.27 -64.14
CA ASP A 30 -85.48 19.16 -64.69
C ASP A 30 -84.52 20.22 -64.10
N SER A 31 -85.02 21.43 -63.82
CA SER A 31 -84.26 22.44 -63.10
C SER A 31 -83.92 22.02 -61.66
N ALA A 32 -84.83 21.33 -60.97
CA ALA A 32 -84.55 20.79 -59.64
C ALA A 32 -83.58 19.60 -59.68
N GLN A 33 -83.66 18.75 -60.70
CA GLN A 33 -82.71 17.66 -60.93
C GLN A 33 -81.30 18.22 -61.18
N ALA A 34 -81.16 19.19 -62.10
CA ALA A 34 -79.89 19.86 -62.37
C ALA A 34 -79.30 20.57 -61.12
N THR A 35 -80.17 21.15 -60.28
CA THR A 35 -79.76 21.75 -59.00
C THR A 35 -79.25 20.70 -58.02
N TYR A 36 -79.89 19.53 -57.94
CA TYR A 36 -79.43 18.43 -57.10
C TYR A 36 -78.09 17.86 -57.60
N ASP A 37 -77.97 17.59 -58.90
CA ASP A 37 -76.76 17.02 -59.51
C ASP A 37 -75.56 17.97 -59.41
N SER A 38 -75.76 19.28 -59.59
CA SER A 38 -74.71 20.29 -59.38
C SER A 38 -74.26 20.39 -57.91
N ASN A 39 -75.18 20.25 -56.95
CA ASN A 39 -74.83 20.22 -55.52
C ASN A 39 -74.06 18.93 -55.15
N ILE A 40 -74.40 17.79 -55.75
CA ILE A 40 -73.63 16.55 -55.59
C ILE A 40 -72.21 16.72 -56.13
N ALA A 41 -72.07 17.22 -57.36
CA ALA A 41 -70.76 17.46 -57.96
C ALA A 41 -69.92 18.43 -57.12
N ALA A 42 -70.54 19.47 -56.55
CA ALA A 42 -69.87 20.39 -55.63
C ALA A 42 -69.45 19.73 -54.30
N LEU A 43 -70.27 18.81 -53.76
CA LEU A 43 -69.92 18.05 -52.55
C LEU A 43 -68.78 17.06 -52.81
N GLU A 44 -68.78 16.38 -53.95
CA GLU A 44 -67.70 15.47 -54.35
C GLU A 44 -66.39 16.24 -54.58
N ALA A 45 -66.43 17.39 -55.25
CA ALA A 45 -65.28 18.27 -55.42
C ALA A 45 -64.72 18.74 -54.06
N ALA A 46 -65.59 19.15 -53.13
CA ALA A 46 -65.17 19.55 -51.78
C ALA A 46 -64.55 18.39 -50.99
N ARG A 47 -65.10 17.17 -51.10
CA ARG A 47 -64.53 15.96 -50.47
C ARG A 47 -63.18 15.60 -51.07
N ALA A 48 -63.03 15.70 -52.40
CA ALA A 48 -61.76 15.46 -53.07
C ALA A 48 -60.69 16.48 -52.64
N GLN A 49 -61.06 17.75 -52.51
CA GLN A 49 -60.18 18.80 -51.97
C GLN A 49 -59.79 18.53 -50.51
N GLU A 50 -60.74 18.12 -49.65
CA GLU A 50 -60.45 17.77 -48.27
C GLU A 50 -59.49 16.57 -48.18
N GLN A 51 -59.72 15.52 -48.96
CA GLN A 51 -58.83 14.36 -49.03
C GLN A 51 -57.44 14.76 -49.50
N ALA A 52 -57.33 15.58 -50.56
CA ALA A 52 -56.05 16.08 -51.03
C ALA A 52 -55.31 16.90 -49.95
N ALA A 53 -56.03 17.76 -49.20
CA ALA A 53 -55.47 18.51 -48.09
C ALA A 53 -55.01 17.59 -46.94
N GLN A 54 -55.79 16.55 -46.61
CA GLN A 54 -55.41 15.56 -45.60
C GLN A 54 -54.17 14.75 -46.00
N PHE A 55 -54.05 14.35 -47.27
CA PHE A 55 -52.84 13.68 -47.77
C PHE A 55 -51.63 14.61 -47.74
N SER A 56 -51.79 15.87 -48.13
CA SER A 56 -50.72 16.88 -48.04
C SER A 56 -50.27 17.09 -46.58
N LEU A 57 -51.21 17.17 -45.63
CA LEU A 57 -50.90 17.28 -44.21
C LEU A 57 -50.14 16.05 -43.69
N ARG A 58 -50.59 14.84 -44.02
CA ARG A 58 -49.90 13.60 -43.63
C ARG A 58 -48.50 13.52 -44.23
N ALA A 59 -48.35 13.90 -45.50
CA ALA A 59 -47.03 13.95 -46.16
C ALA A 59 -46.10 14.95 -45.46
N ALA A 60 -46.60 16.14 -45.11
CA ALA A 60 -45.82 17.14 -44.38
C ALA A 60 -45.45 16.66 -42.96
N GLN A 61 -46.36 15.97 -42.26
CA GLN A 61 -46.09 15.38 -40.95
C GLN A 61 -45.03 14.28 -41.03
N ALA A 62 -45.14 13.35 -41.98
CA ALA A 62 -44.15 12.30 -42.21
C ALA A 62 -42.78 12.91 -42.59
N GLN A 63 -42.76 13.92 -43.45
CA GLN A 63 -41.53 14.62 -43.81
C GLN A 63 -40.88 15.29 -42.60
N ARG A 64 -41.67 15.91 -41.72
CA ARG A 64 -41.17 16.49 -40.47
C ARG A 64 -40.55 15.43 -39.57
N GLU A 65 -41.18 14.28 -39.41
CA GLU A 65 -40.66 13.17 -38.60
C GLU A 65 -39.34 12.63 -39.17
N VAL A 66 -39.26 12.44 -40.49
CA VAL A 66 -38.02 12.06 -41.18
C VAL A 66 -36.92 13.10 -40.95
N THR A 67 -37.22 14.38 -41.09
CA THR A 67 -36.24 15.45 -40.84
C THR A 67 -35.83 15.51 -39.37
N GLN A 68 -36.74 15.28 -38.42
CA GLN A 68 -36.40 15.20 -36.99
C GLN A 68 -35.47 14.01 -36.70
N ALA A 69 -35.74 12.85 -37.27
CA ALA A 69 -34.86 11.68 -37.15
C ALA A 69 -33.48 11.95 -37.79
N GLN A 70 -33.43 12.64 -38.94
CA GLN A 70 -32.18 13.05 -39.58
C GLN A 70 -31.39 14.05 -38.72
N MET A 71 -32.06 15.03 -38.11
CA MET A 71 -31.40 15.95 -37.17
C MET A 71 -30.84 15.21 -35.96
N ALA A 72 -31.62 14.31 -35.34
CA ALA A 72 -31.17 13.52 -34.21
C ALA A 72 -29.96 12.63 -34.56
N SER A 73 -29.95 12.06 -35.77
CA SER A 73 -28.81 11.29 -36.31
C SER A 73 -27.58 12.17 -36.52
N ALA A 74 -27.74 13.34 -37.13
CA ALA A 74 -26.66 14.30 -37.33
C ALA A 74 -26.07 14.79 -36.00
N GLU A 75 -26.91 15.10 -35.01
CA GLU A 75 -26.45 15.47 -33.67
C GLU A 75 -25.69 14.33 -32.98
N ALA A 76 -26.15 13.08 -33.14
CA ALA A 76 -25.43 11.91 -32.62
C ALA A 76 -24.05 11.77 -33.29
N GLN A 77 -23.97 12.02 -34.60
CA GLN A 77 -22.70 12.01 -35.33
C GLN A 77 -21.75 13.11 -34.86
N VAL A 78 -22.27 14.31 -34.58
CA VAL A 78 -21.48 15.41 -34.00
C VAL A 78 -20.93 14.99 -32.63
N ARG A 79 -21.77 14.45 -31.74
CA ARG A 79 -21.32 13.96 -30.42
C ARG A 79 -20.26 12.86 -30.52
N GLN A 80 -20.38 11.96 -31.50
CA GLN A 80 -19.36 10.94 -31.75
C GLN A 80 -18.03 11.55 -32.17
N SER A 81 -18.07 12.51 -33.10
CA SER A 81 -16.87 13.21 -33.57
C SER A 81 -16.22 14.05 -32.46
N GLU A 82 -17.01 14.70 -31.61
CA GLU A 82 -16.50 15.41 -30.43
C GLU A 82 -15.84 14.47 -29.42
N ALA A 83 -16.40 13.27 -29.22
CA ALA A 83 -15.80 12.27 -28.35
C ALA A 83 -14.47 11.76 -28.92
N ALA A 84 -14.38 11.54 -30.24
CA ALA A 84 -13.13 11.19 -30.91
C ALA A 84 -12.10 12.31 -30.79
N LEU A 85 -12.50 13.58 -30.96
CA LEU A 85 -11.62 14.73 -30.75
C LEU A 85 -11.09 14.79 -29.31
N ARG A 86 -11.95 14.59 -28.31
CA ARG A 86 -11.54 14.54 -26.90
C ARG A 86 -10.56 13.41 -26.64
N GLN A 87 -10.78 12.23 -27.23
CA GLN A 87 -9.84 11.11 -27.11
C GLN A 87 -8.47 11.48 -27.69
N SER A 88 -8.42 12.06 -28.89
CA SER A 88 -7.16 12.50 -29.50
C SER A 88 -6.48 13.64 -28.72
N GLN A 89 -7.24 14.50 -28.05
CA GLN A 89 -6.69 15.52 -27.15
C GLN A 89 -6.04 14.88 -25.91
N VAL A 90 -6.69 13.90 -25.29
CA VAL A 90 -6.12 13.14 -24.17
C VAL A 90 -4.85 12.40 -24.59
N ASP A 91 -4.84 11.79 -25.77
CA ASP A 91 -3.65 11.10 -26.30
C ASP A 91 -2.50 12.09 -26.55
N LEU A 92 -2.80 13.32 -27.01
CA LEU A 92 -1.83 14.40 -27.13
C LEU A 92 -1.33 14.86 -25.76
N ASP A 93 -2.20 15.00 -24.77
CA ASP A 93 -1.80 15.39 -23.41
C ASP A 93 -0.87 14.33 -22.78
N HIS A 94 -1.09 13.04 -23.06
CA HIS A 94 -0.21 11.96 -22.65
C HIS A 94 1.19 12.00 -23.30
N THR A 95 1.40 12.80 -24.36
CA THR A 95 2.75 13.02 -24.92
C THR A 95 3.62 13.90 -24.01
N PHE A 96 3.00 14.71 -23.14
CA PHE A 96 3.70 15.53 -22.16
C PHE A 96 3.60 14.90 -20.77
N ILE A 97 4.67 14.26 -20.33
CA ILE A 97 4.74 13.69 -18.98
C ILE A 97 4.92 14.81 -17.96
N ARG A 98 3.88 15.08 -17.17
CA ARG A 98 3.88 16.07 -16.08
C ARG A 98 4.13 15.40 -14.73
N ALA A 99 4.74 16.13 -13.80
CA ALA A 99 4.88 15.67 -12.43
C ALA A 99 3.50 15.60 -11.75
N PRO A 100 3.13 14.47 -11.10
CA PRO A 100 1.86 14.36 -10.40
C PRO A 100 1.81 15.15 -9.09
N VAL A 101 2.98 15.48 -8.53
CA VAL A 101 3.15 16.25 -7.29
C VAL A 101 4.34 17.18 -7.41
N ASP A 102 4.28 18.30 -6.69
CA ASP A 102 5.45 19.16 -6.48
C ASP A 102 6.47 18.43 -5.60
N GLY A 103 7.76 18.58 -5.90
CA GLY A 103 8.82 17.89 -5.17
C GLY A 103 10.18 17.97 -5.87
N THR A 104 11.13 17.19 -5.37
CA THR A 104 12.48 17.07 -5.94
C THR A 104 12.62 15.76 -6.71
N VAL A 105 13.20 15.81 -7.91
CA VAL A 105 13.49 14.61 -8.71
C VAL A 105 14.65 13.84 -8.05
N VAL A 106 14.36 12.66 -7.52
CA VAL A 106 15.32 11.76 -6.85
C VAL A 106 16.07 10.92 -7.86
N SER A 107 15.36 10.43 -8.88
CA SER A 107 15.95 9.59 -9.92
C SER A 107 15.36 9.89 -11.28
N ARG A 108 16.22 9.77 -12.30
CA ARG A 108 15.87 9.85 -13.71
C ARG A 108 16.32 8.55 -14.35
N ASN A 109 15.34 7.76 -14.81
CA ASN A 109 15.56 6.40 -15.31
C ASN A 109 15.55 6.31 -16.84
N VAL A 110 15.46 7.45 -17.54
CA VAL A 110 15.43 7.51 -19.00
C VAL A 110 16.24 8.66 -19.55
N ASP A 111 16.80 8.44 -20.74
CA ASP A 111 17.54 9.45 -21.49
C ASP A 111 16.77 10.03 -22.67
N VAL A 112 17.16 11.25 -23.07
CA VAL A 112 16.56 11.90 -24.23
C VAL A 112 16.92 11.09 -25.48
N GLY A 113 15.91 10.71 -26.25
CA GLY A 113 16.07 9.87 -27.45
C GLY A 113 16.00 8.36 -27.18
N GLN A 114 15.86 7.93 -25.92
CA GLN A 114 15.61 6.53 -25.60
C GLN A 114 14.16 6.15 -25.92
N THR A 115 13.97 5.03 -26.61
CA THR A 115 12.62 4.49 -26.88
C THR A 115 12.04 3.88 -25.61
N VAL A 116 10.85 4.34 -25.22
CA VAL A 116 10.06 3.78 -24.12
C VAL A 116 8.87 3.01 -24.66
N ALA A 117 8.70 1.76 -24.25
CA ALA A 117 7.58 0.92 -24.64
C ALA A 117 6.60 0.76 -23.47
N ALA A 118 5.57 1.59 -23.43
CA ALA A 118 4.57 1.60 -22.35
C ALA A 118 3.42 0.58 -22.54
N SER A 119 3.42 -0.21 -23.62
CA SER A 119 2.31 -1.08 -23.99
C SER A 119 2.17 -2.35 -23.13
N LEU A 120 3.25 -2.82 -22.51
CA LEU A 120 3.25 -4.07 -21.72
C LEU A 120 3.38 -3.83 -20.21
N SER A 121 4.10 -2.77 -19.84
CA SER A 121 4.32 -2.31 -18.47
C SER A 121 4.63 -0.83 -18.50
N ALA A 122 4.12 -0.05 -17.55
CA ALA A 122 4.44 1.38 -17.47
C ALA A 122 5.82 1.55 -16.81
N PRO A 123 6.88 1.94 -17.54
CA PRO A 123 8.18 2.17 -16.93
C PRO A 123 8.14 3.44 -16.06
N THR A 124 8.80 3.38 -14.90
CA THR A 124 9.03 4.57 -14.06
C THR A 124 10.09 5.45 -14.73
N LEU A 125 9.69 6.59 -15.30
CA LEU A 125 10.62 7.52 -15.98
C LEU A 125 11.39 8.40 -14.98
N PHE A 126 10.67 8.90 -13.97
CA PHE A 126 11.20 9.79 -12.95
C PHE A 126 10.64 9.38 -11.59
N LEU A 127 11.50 9.39 -10.58
CA LEU A 127 11.10 9.25 -9.18
C LEU A 127 11.14 10.63 -8.52
N ILE A 128 10.01 11.08 -7.97
CA ILE A 128 9.88 12.40 -7.35
C ILE A 128 9.59 12.21 -5.86
N ALA A 129 10.40 12.85 -5.01
CA ALA A 129 10.12 12.97 -3.58
C ALA A 129 9.37 14.26 -3.31
N GLN A 130 8.17 14.14 -2.73
CA GLN A 130 7.32 15.28 -2.40
C GLN A 130 7.95 16.19 -1.33
N ASP A 131 8.48 15.58 -0.27
CA ASP A 131 9.05 16.31 0.87
C ASP A 131 10.21 15.51 1.47
N LEU A 132 11.44 15.98 1.24
CA LEU A 132 12.66 15.37 1.80
C LEU A 132 12.91 15.76 3.27
N THR A 133 12.14 16.70 3.82
CA THR A 133 12.24 17.08 5.23
C THR A 133 11.60 16.04 6.16
N LYS A 134 10.74 15.19 5.62
CA LYS A 134 10.09 14.09 6.33
C LYS A 134 10.56 12.78 5.72
N MET A 135 11.45 12.11 6.45
CA MET A 135 12.02 10.85 6.03
C MET A 135 11.44 9.72 6.87
N GLN A 136 11.47 8.52 6.30
CA GLN A 136 11.22 7.30 7.04
C GLN A 136 12.39 6.35 6.86
N VAL A 137 12.70 5.60 7.91
CA VAL A 137 13.63 4.49 7.87
C VAL A 137 12.80 3.23 8.00
N ASP A 138 12.83 2.40 6.96
CA ASP A 138 12.24 1.06 6.96
C ASP A 138 13.34 0.10 7.46
N THR A 139 13.13 -0.53 8.61
CA THR A 139 14.12 -1.41 9.25
C THR A 139 13.57 -2.82 9.46
N ASN A 140 14.35 -3.82 9.07
CA ASN A 140 14.00 -5.22 9.23
C ASN A 140 14.38 -5.71 10.62
N VAL A 141 13.41 -6.13 11.41
CA VAL A 141 13.58 -6.67 12.77
C VAL A 141 13.29 -8.17 12.76
N ASP A 142 14.17 -8.97 13.37
CA ASP A 142 14.01 -10.43 13.44
C ASP A 142 12.74 -10.84 14.21
N GLU A 143 12.14 -11.97 13.83
CA GLU A 143 10.96 -12.54 14.50
C GLU A 143 11.14 -12.74 16.01
N ALA A 144 12.36 -13.08 16.45
CA ALA A 144 12.64 -13.27 17.88
C ALA A 144 12.54 -11.96 18.69
N ASP A 145 12.74 -10.81 18.03
CA ASP A 145 12.89 -9.51 18.69
C ASP A 145 11.68 -8.60 18.50
N ILE A 146 10.88 -8.81 17.44
CA ILE A 146 9.72 -7.98 17.12
C ILE A 146 8.69 -7.90 18.25
N GLY A 147 8.56 -8.96 19.07
CA GLY A 147 7.64 -8.99 20.20
C GLY A 147 7.93 -7.95 21.29
N ARG A 148 9.15 -7.40 21.31
CA ARG A 148 9.56 -6.35 22.26
C ARG A 148 9.42 -4.93 21.68
N VAL A 149 9.32 -4.80 20.37
CA VAL A 149 9.19 -3.52 19.67
C VAL A 149 7.73 -3.07 19.69
N ARG A 150 7.50 -1.79 20.01
CA ARG A 150 6.16 -1.20 20.09
C ARG A 150 6.14 0.16 19.40
N VAL A 151 4.98 0.48 18.82
CA VAL A 151 4.72 1.81 18.26
C VAL A 151 4.89 2.87 19.34
N GLY A 152 5.58 3.96 19.02
CA GLY A 152 5.86 5.09 19.92
C GLY A 152 7.24 5.05 20.59
N GLN A 153 7.97 3.92 20.52
CA GLN A 153 9.33 3.81 21.04
C GLN A 153 10.30 4.77 20.32
N ASP A 154 11.26 5.30 21.07
CA ASP A 154 12.32 6.12 20.51
C ASP A 154 13.37 5.24 19.83
N ALA A 155 13.81 5.64 18.65
CA ALA A 155 14.86 4.97 17.90
C ALA A 155 15.99 5.96 17.62
N VAL A 156 17.21 5.46 17.68
CA VAL A 156 18.41 6.20 17.29
C VAL A 156 19.09 5.42 16.19
N PHE A 157 19.53 6.10 15.15
CA PHE A 157 20.19 5.45 14.04
C PHE A 157 21.37 6.27 13.53
N ILE A 158 22.28 5.57 12.89
CA ILE A 158 23.46 6.13 12.23
C ILE A 158 23.40 5.70 10.77
N VAL A 159 23.78 6.59 9.86
CA VAL A 159 23.90 6.26 8.44
C VAL A 159 25.37 6.14 8.07
N ASP A 160 25.69 5.26 7.14
CA ASP A 160 27.08 4.98 6.75
C ASP A 160 27.79 6.23 6.19
N ALA A 161 27.03 7.17 5.62
CA ALA A 161 27.55 8.45 5.13
C ALA A 161 27.96 9.43 6.25
N PHE A 162 27.39 9.28 7.46
CA PHE A 162 27.62 10.16 8.61
C PHE A 162 27.80 9.31 9.90
N PRO A 163 28.92 8.59 10.05
CA PRO A 163 29.13 7.67 11.16
C PRO A 163 29.22 8.37 12.53
N ASP A 164 29.65 9.64 12.55
CA ASP A 164 29.82 10.44 13.77
C ASP A 164 28.52 11.16 14.20
N GLU A 165 27.48 11.16 13.36
CA GLU A 165 26.21 11.84 13.62
C GLU A 165 25.12 10.80 13.94
N THR A 166 24.45 10.95 15.08
CA THR A 166 23.33 10.09 15.45
C THR A 166 22.02 10.83 15.23
N PHE A 167 21.14 10.22 14.45
CA PHE A 167 19.81 10.74 14.16
C PHE A 167 18.78 10.08 15.07
N LYS A 168 17.75 10.85 15.46
CA LYS A 168 16.67 10.39 16.32
C LYS A 168 15.39 10.25 15.50
N GLY A 169 14.64 9.19 15.78
CA GLY A 169 13.34 8.92 15.17
C GLY A 169 12.40 8.27 16.16
N LYS A 170 11.15 8.04 15.72
CA LYS A 170 10.14 7.35 16.51
C LYS A 170 9.50 6.25 15.67
N VAL A 171 9.31 5.07 16.26
CA VAL A 171 8.60 3.97 15.61
C VAL A 171 7.14 4.37 15.43
N VAL A 172 6.70 4.52 14.18
CA VAL A 172 5.32 4.92 13.85
C VAL A 172 4.45 3.73 13.50
N GLN A 173 5.05 2.68 12.92
CA GLN A 173 4.32 1.52 12.47
C GLN A 173 5.21 0.28 12.47
N ILE A 174 4.60 -0.87 12.71
CA ILE A 174 5.20 -2.18 12.51
C ILE A 174 4.33 -2.90 11.48
N ARG A 175 4.90 -3.29 10.35
CA ARG A 175 4.19 -4.04 9.32
C ARG A 175 4.02 -5.48 9.79
N GLN A 176 2.80 -5.98 9.72
CA GLN A 176 2.46 -7.34 10.19
C GLN A 176 2.77 -8.42 9.14
N ALA A 177 3.05 -8.03 7.90
CA ALA A 177 3.46 -8.96 6.85
C ALA A 177 4.92 -9.35 7.07
N ALA A 178 5.15 -10.61 7.45
CA ALA A 178 6.49 -11.17 7.55
C ALA A 178 7.15 -11.24 6.16
N MET A 179 8.43 -10.87 6.11
CA MET A 179 9.27 -10.97 4.92
C MET A 179 10.32 -12.05 5.13
N ASN A 180 10.60 -12.83 4.09
CA ASN A 180 11.70 -13.79 4.11
C ASN A 180 12.88 -13.17 3.36
N VAL A 181 13.87 -12.71 4.11
CA VAL A 181 15.11 -12.15 3.57
C VAL A 181 16.23 -13.13 3.88
N GLN A 182 16.79 -13.76 2.85
CA GLN A 182 17.91 -14.71 2.99
C GLN A 182 17.63 -15.87 3.98
N ASN A 183 16.43 -16.44 3.94
CA ASN A 183 15.96 -17.50 4.84
C ASN A 183 15.83 -17.07 6.31
N VAL A 184 15.80 -15.76 6.58
CA VAL A 184 15.51 -15.17 7.89
C VAL A 184 14.14 -14.48 7.82
N ILE A 185 13.25 -14.82 8.76
CA ILE A 185 11.93 -14.19 8.89
C ILE A 185 12.11 -12.86 9.64
N THR A 186 11.77 -11.76 8.96
CA THR A 186 11.86 -10.41 9.51
C THR A 186 10.54 -9.67 9.35
N TYR A 187 10.33 -8.68 10.20
CA TYR A 187 9.20 -7.75 10.17
C TYR A 187 9.72 -6.34 9.96
N ASP A 188 9.07 -5.60 9.07
CA ASP A 188 9.45 -4.23 8.73
C ASP A 188 8.87 -3.24 9.76
N ALA A 189 9.74 -2.54 10.47
CA ALA A 189 9.39 -1.46 11.38
C ALA A 189 9.70 -0.10 10.71
N VAL A 190 8.67 0.74 10.64
CA VAL A 190 8.75 2.08 10.04
C VAL A 190 9.04 3.10 11.13
N ILE A 191 10.14 3.83 10.96
CA ILE A 191 10.59 4.86 11.89
C ILE A 191 10.51 6.21 11.19
N ALA A 192 9.71 7.13 11.74
CA ALA A 192 9.62 8.48 11.22
C ALA A 192 10.78 9.34 11.72
N VAL A 193 11.36 10.12 10.81
CA VAL A 193 12.53 10.96 11.04
C VAL A 193 12.32 12.34 10.41
N SER A 194 12.66 13.38 11.16
CA SER A 194 12.74 14.74 10.63
C SER A 194 14.14 15.01 10.06
N ASN A 195 14.20 15.53 8.84
CA ASN A 195 15.42 15.83 8.09
C ASN A 195 15.45 17.33 7.68
N PRO A 196 15.44 18.27 8.64
CA PRO A 196 15.37 19.70 8.34
C PRO A 196 16.58 20.20 7.54
N ASP A 197 17.75 19.59 7.76
CA ASP A 197 19.00 19.97 7.09
C ASP A 197 19.20 19.30 5.72
N LEU A 198 18.23 18.48 5.28
CA LEU A 198 18.27 17.76 4.00
C LEU A 198 19.54 16.91 3.79
N LYS A 199 20.17 16.45 4.89
CA LYS A 199 21.38 15.61 4.85
C LYS A 199 21.08 14.17 4.47
N LEU A 200 19.90 13.68 4.82
CA LEU A 200 19.49 12.30 4.55
C LEU A 200 18.89 12.20 3.15
N PHE A 201 19.45 11.30 2.33
CA PHE A 201 18.93 10.99 1.00
C PHE A 201 18.14 9.66 1.01
N PRO A 202 17.08 9.54 0.22
CA PRO A 202 16.40 8.25 0.00
C PRO A 202 17.39 7.18 -0.50
N GLY A 203 17.26 5.96 0.01
CA GLY A 203 18.11 4.83 -0.37
C GLY A 203 19.42 4.69 0.43
N MET A 204 19.66 5.52 1.44
CA MET A 204 20.77 5.31 2.38
C MET A 204 20.54 4.09 3.28
N THR A 205 21.63 3.39 3.60
CA THR A 205 21.63 2.34 4.61
C THR A 205 21.75 2.96 6.00
N ALA A 206 20.90 2.52 6.93
CA ALA A 206 20.87 2.99 8.30
C ALA A 206 21.00 1.82 9.29
N ASN A 207 21.85 2.00 10.29
CA ASN A 207 21.96 1.10 11.43
C ASN A 207 21.11 1.63 12.58
N VAL A 208 20.03 0.92 12.88
CA VAL A 208 19.00 1.38 13.83
C VAL A 208 19.15 0.68 15.18
N LYS A 209 19.07 1.46 16.25
CA LYS A 209 18.92 1.00 17.63
C LYS A 209 17.59 1.49 18.18
N ILE A 210 16.67 0.56 18.42
CA ILE A 210 15.36 0.86 19.00
C ILE A 210 15.46 0.74 20.52
N LEU A 211 15.01 1.76 21.24
CA LEU A 211 14.96 1.72 22.70
C LEU A 211 13.73 0.92 23.16
N VAL A 212 13.97 -0.33 23.56
CA VAL A 212 12.93 -1.28 23.94
C VAL A 212 12.42 -1.06 25.37
N ASP A 213 13.33 -0.90 26.32
CA ASP A 213 13.04 -0.63 27.74
C ASP A 213 14.10 0.34 28.28
N ARG A 214 13.70 1.21 29.21
CA ARG A 214 14.59 2.17 29.88
C ARG A 214 14.29 2.15 31.36
N ARG A 215 15.30 1.83 32.16
CA ARG A 215 15.26 1.89 33.62
C ARG A 215 16.26 2.93 34.10
N GLU A 216 15.79 3.86 34.92
CA GLU A 216 16.62 4.87 35.56
C GLU A 216 16.82 4.53 37.05
N ASN A 217 17.95 4.93 37.62
CA ASN A 217 18.28 4.73 39.04
C ASN A 217 18.30 3.26 39.49
N VAL A 218 18.92 2.39 38.68
CA VAL A 218 19.06 0.96 38.97
C VAL A 218 20.50 0.57 39.29
N LEU A 219 20.66 -0.44 40.15
CA LEU A 219 21.97 -1.03 40.43
C LEU A 219 22.38 -1.89 39.24
N LYS A 220 23.44 -1.47 38.54
CA LYS A 220 23.97 -2.19 37.37
C LYS A 220 25.26 -2.91 37.74
N ILE A 221 25.39 -4.15 37.30
CA ILE A 221 26.60 -4.94 37.44
C ILE A 221 27.19 -5.28 36.07
N PRO A 222 28.52 -5.21 35.87
CA PRO A 222 29.13 -5.69 34.64
C PRO A 222 28.81 -7.16 34.40
N ASN A 223 28.47 -7.52 33.16
CA ASN A 223 28.12 -8.90 32.81
C ASN A 223 29.27 -9.89 33.04
N ALA A 224 30.52 -9.40 33.09
CA ALA A 224 31.69 -10.20 33.47
C ALA A 224 31.59 -10.75 34.90
N ALA A 225 31.05 -9.98 35.86
CA ALA A 225 30.91 -10.43 37.26
C ALA A 225 29.93 -11.60 37.40
N LEU A 226 28.87 -11.61 36.59
CA LEU A 226 27.88 -12.69 36.54
C LEU A 226 28.43 -14.00 35.95
N ARG A 227 29.56 -13.93 35.24
CA ARG A 227 30.24 -15.08 34.62
C ARG A 227 31.47 -15.52 35.41
N PHE A 228 31.96 -14.68 36.33
CA PHE A 228 33.15 -14.96 37.10
C PHE A 228 32.92 -16.17 38.01
N ARG A 229 33.86 -17.12 37.93
CA ARG A 229 33.99 -18.22 38.89
C ARG A 229 35.40 -18.13 39.47
N PRO A 230 35.56 -17.96 40.79
CA PRO A 230 36.87 -17.97 41.38
C PRO A 230 37.53 -19.33 41.09
N PRO A 231 38.82 -19.35 40.74
CA PRO A 231 39.57 -20.61 40.68
C PRO A 231 39.46 -21.25 42.06
N ASP A 232 39.05 -22.52 42.10
CA ASP A 232 39.06 -23.29 43.34
C ASP A 232 40.47 -23.21 43.91
N VAL A 233 40.58 -23.18 45.24
CA VAL A 233 41.85 -23.28 45.97
C VAL A 233 42.60 -24.60 45.64
N ASN A 234 42.04 -25.45 44.77
CA ASN A 234 42.65 -26.67 44.20
C ASN A 234 42.57 -26.81 42.66
N GLY A 235 42.39 -25.73 41.88
CA GLY A 235 42.75 -25.74 40.45
C GLY A 235 42.05 -26.75 39.53
N GLN A 236 40.81 -27.18 39.80
CA GLN A 236 40.04 -28.00 38.86
C GLN A 236 38.67 -27.38 38.52
N PRO A 237 38.30 -27.26 37.22
CA PRO A 237 36.94 -26.90 36.83
C PRO A 237 36.01 -28.09 37.10
N LYS A 238 35.02 -27.93 37.99
CA LYS A 238 33.90 -28.87 38.07
C LYS A 238 33.10 -28.82 36.76
N GLN A 239 33.32 -29.83 35.91
CA GLN A 239 32.33 -30.27 34.93
C GLN A 239 31.02 -30.57 35.68
N ALA A 240 29.91 -30.08 35.13
CA ALA A 240 28.59 -30.36 35.63
C ALA A 240 28.40 -31.89 35.70
N ALA A 241 27.90 -32.36 36.85
CA ALA A 241 27.52 -33.74 37.03
C ALA A 241 26.43 -34.08 36.01
N ASP A 242 26.82 -34.86 35.00
CA ASP A 242 25.92 -35.47 34.06
C ASP A 242 25.09 -36.51 34.81
N ALA A 243 23.77 -36.38 34.74
CA ALA A 243 22.85 -37.28 35.38
C ALA A 243 22.98 -38.66 34.70
N SER A 244 23.41 -39.63 35.48
CA SER A 244 23.48 -41.04 35.12
C SER A 244 22.16 -41.54 34.54
N VAL A 245 22.09 -41.70 33.22
CA VAL A 245 21.06 -42.50 32.55
C VAL A 245 21.73 -43.77 32.04
N ARG A 246 21.36 -44.90 32.65
CA ARG A 246 21.66 -46.24 32.19
C ARG A 246 21.00 -46.47 30.83
N THR A 247 21.78 -46.80 29.81
CA THR A 247 21.29 -47.35 28.54
C THR A 247 20.80 -48.79 28.72
N PRO A 248 19.70 -49.18 28.07
CA PRO A 248 19.64 -50.46 27.39
C PRO A 248 19.60 -50.26 25.87
N GLN A 249 20.22 -51.22 25.22
CA GLN A 249 20.54 -51.32 23.80
C GLN A 249 19.31 -51.62 22.94
N GLY A 250 19.15 -50.89 21.83
CA GLY A 250 18.20 -51.20 20.75
C GLY A 250 18.00 -50.03 19.78
N SER A 251 18.52 -50.16 18.55
CA SER A 251 18.26 -49.25 17.40
C SER A 251 17.11 -49.79 16.54
N PRO A 252 16.66 -49.15 15.43
CA PRO A 252 16.75 -47.73 14.99
C PRO A 252 15.39 -47.17 14.47
N THR A 253 15.12 -45.86 14.53
CA THR A 253 14.43 -45.06 13.46
C THR A 253 14.13 -43.62 13.86
N GLY A 254 14.30 -42.69 12.91
CA GLY A 254 13.37 -41.58 12.67
C GLY A 254 13.47 -40.29 13.51
N GLU A 255 13.91 -39.23 12.83
CA GLU A 255 13.45 -37.83 12.97
C GLU A 255 13.85 -36.96 14.18
N ARG A 256 14.04 -35.67 13.84
CA ARG A 256 14.09 -34.43 14.65
C ARG A 256 15.42 -34.07 15.32
N ILE A 257 16.22 -33.29 14.59
CA ILE A 257 17.19 -32.35 15.15
C ILE A 257 16.48 -31.00 15.33
N SER A 258 15.90 -30.80 16.49
CA SER A 258 15.62 -29.48 17.06
C SER A 258 16.09 -29.52 18.50
N ASP A 259 16.52 -28.36 19.02
CA ASP A 259 16.81 -28.11 20.45
C ASP A 259 18.29 -28.08 20.84
N LEU A 260 19.04 -27.16 20.24
CA LEU A 260 20.26 -26.58 20.84
C LEU A 260 20.31 -25.06 20.63
N ARG A 261 19.29 -24.33 21.08
CA ARG A 261 19.44 -22.90 21.41
C ARG A 261 18.71 -22.60 22.72
N GLY A 262 19.51 -22.58 23.79
CA GLY A 262 19.08 -22.34 25.15
C GLY A 262 18.31 -21.03 25.30
N ASP A 263 17.08 -21.22 25.72
CA ASP A 263 16.13 -20.26 26.26
C ASP A 263 16.80 -19.33 27.30
N ARG A 264 17.15 -18.10 26.90
CA ARG A 264 17.63 -17.05 27.82
C ARG A 264 16.43 -16.41 28.52
N LYS A 265 15.87 -17.09 29.52
CA LYS A 265 14.96 -16.44 30.46
C LYS A 265 15.71 -15.36 31.26
N ALA A 266 15.38 -14.10 30.99
CA ALA A 266 15.62 -12.99 31.90
C ALA A 266 14.80 -13.26 33.18
N GLY A 267 15.45 -13.20 34.35
CA GLY A 267 14.81 -13.44 35.66
C GLY A 267 15.38 -14.60 36.49
N GLY A 268 16.42 -15.30 36.01
CA GLY A 268 17.10 -16.33 36.81
C GLY A 268 17.98 -15.74 37.92
N GLU A 269 17.95 -16.36 39.10
CA GLU A 269 18.94 -16.11 40.16
C GLU A 269 20.35 -16.42 39.64
N ARG A 270 21.30 -15.51 39.88
CA ARG A 270 22.70 -15.66 39.52
C ARG A 270 23.59 -15.40 40.71
N THR A 271 24.70 -16.14 40.80
CA THR A 271 25.69 -15.92 41.86
C THR A 271 26.77 -14.97 41.36
N ILE A 272 27.01 -13.91 42.12
CA ILE A 272 28.13 -12.99 41.96
C ILE A 272 29.10 -13.18 43.12
N TRP A 273 30.35 -12.75 42.94
CA TRP A 273 31.36 -12.86 43.96
C TRP A 273 31.84 -11.48 44.38
N VAL A 274 31.88 -11.23 45.69
CA VAL A 274 32.41 -9.98 46.28
C VAL A 274 33.68 -10.29 47.08
N PRO A 275 34.68 -9.38 47.09
CA PRO A 275 35.88 -9.58 47.90
C PRO A 275 35.50 -9.57 49.38
N GLY A 276 35.78 -10.68 50.09
CA GLY A 276 35.65 -10.77 51.53
C GLY A 276 36.75 -9.97 52.25
N VAL A 277 36.55 -9.69 53.55
CA VAL A 277 37.52 -8.97 54.40
C VAL A 277 38.89 -9.66 54.45
N ASP A 278 38.91 -10.97 54.21
CA ASP A 278 40.10 -11.84 54.14
C ASP A 278 40.65 -12.02 52.71
N ARG A 279 40.20 -11.19 51.74
CA ARG A 279 40.47 -11.32 50.29
C ARG A 279 39.98 -12.63 49.67
N LYS A 280 39.14 -13.41 50.37
CA LYS A 280 38.53 -14.61 49.78
C LYS A 280 37.21 -14.25 49.09
N PRO A 281 36.88 -14.93 47.98
CA PRO A 281 35.66 -14.66 47.24
C PRO A 281 34.41 -15.10 48.01
N ARG A 282 33.49 -14.16 48.33
CA ARG A 282 32.21 -14.47 48.97
C ARG A 282 31.08 -14.50 47.93
N PRO A 283 30.34 -15.62 47.80
CA PRO A 283 29.21 -15.69 46.87
C PRO A 283 28.01 -14.91 47.42
N ILE A 284 27.34 -14.15 46.55
CA ILE A 284 26.06 -13.49 46.80
C ILE A 284 25.12 -13.89 45.67
N THR A 285 23.92 -14.35 46.01
CA THR A 285 22.86 -14.61 45.02
C THR A 285 22.12 -13.30 44.74
N VAL A 286 22.00 -12.96 43.46
CA VAL A 286 21.30 -11.79 42.96
C VAL A 286 20.30 -12.19 41.87
N LYS A 287 19.18 -11.48 41.80
CA LYS A 287 18.19 -11.62 40.74
C LYS A 287 18.45 -10.56 39.67
N VAL A 288 18.60 -11.02 38.45
CA VAL A 288 19.00 -10.16 37.33
C VAL A 288 17.79 -9.78 36.47
N GLY A 289 17.66 -8.48 36.20
CA GLY A 289 16.62 -7.86 35.37
C GLY A 289 17.06 -7.70 33.91
N ILE A 290 16.79 -6.54 33.32
CA ILE A 290 17.16 -6.25 31.92
C ILE A 290 18.69 -6.11 31.76
N THR A 291 19.19 -6.36 30.54
CA THR A 291 20.62 -6.25 30.22
C THR A 291 20.81 -5.48 28.91
N ASP A 292 21.87 -4.67 28.85
CA ASP A 292 22.31 -3.90 27.68
C ASP A 292 23.55 -4.52 27.00
N GLU A 293 23.71 -5.84 27.13
CA GLU A 293 24.86 -6.67 26.71
C GLU A 293 26.17 -6.45 27.49
N SER A 294 26.39 -5.25 28.03
CA SER A 294 27.59 -4.92 28.83
C SER A 294 27.34 -5.03 30.33
N PHE A 295 26.17 -4.57 30.76
CA PHE A 295 25.71 -4.53 32.14
C PHE A 295 24.35 -5.23 32.26
N SER A 296 24.06 -5.71 33.46
CA SER A 296 22.73 -6.18 33.83
C SER A 296 22.22 -5.44 35.06
N GLU A 297 20.93 -5.20 35.07
CA GLU A 297 20.20 -4.69 36.22
C GLU A 297 20.13 -5.76 37.33
N ILE A 298 20.38 -5.37 38.57
CA ILE A 298 20.07 -6.17 39.76
C ILE A 298 18.72 -5.70 40.31
N THR A 299 17.76 -6.61 40.32
CA THR A 299 16.39 -6.35 40.82
C THR A 299 16.20 -6.77 42.27
N ASP A 300 16.98 -7.74 42.73
CA ASP A 300 16.95 -8.25 44.11
C ASP A 300 18.31 -8.86 44.46
N GLY A 301 18.68 -8.82 45.73
CA GLY A 301 19.95 -9.32 46.24
C GLY A 301 20.62 -8.38 47.24
N ASN A 302 21.36 -8.96 48.19
CA ASN A 302 22.04 -8.24 49.26
C ASN A 302 23.34 -7.58 48.75
N LEU A 303 23.19 -6.58 47.88
CA LEU A 303 24.29 -5.82 47.30
C LEU A 303 24.03 -4.32 47.43
N ASP A 304 24.95 -3.61 48.08
CA ASP A 304 24.86 -2.17 48.30
C ASP A 304 25.48 -1.37 47.14
N MET A 305 25.01 -0.13 46.96
CA MET A 305 25.60 0.80 46.00
C MET A 305 27.05 1.12 46.37
N GLY A 306 27.97 0.91 45.43
CA GLY A 306 29.41 1.12 45.63
C GLY A 306 30.18 -0.10 46.15
N GLN A 307 29.50 -1.23 46.37
CA GLN A 307 30.17 -2.48 46.74
C GLN A 307 31.01 -3.05 45.59
N GLU A 308 32.26 -3.42 45.88
CA GLU A 308 33.14 -4.03 44.89
C GLU A 308 32.68 -5.45 44.52
N VAL A 309 32.79 -5.79 43.23
CA VAL A 309 32.44 -7.10 42.67
C VAL A 309 33.63 -7.65 41.89
N MET A 310 33.85 -8.96 41.96
CA MET A 310 34.91 -9.62 41.20
C MET A 310 34.48 -9.92 39.78
N ILE A 311 35.25 -9.42 38.82
CA ILE A 311 35.07 -9.64 37.38
C ILE A 311 36.12 -10.59 36.77
N GLY A 312 37.19 -10.92 37.51
CA GLY A 312 38.31 -11.74 37.05
C GLY A 312 39.43 -11.79 38.09
N VAL A 313 40.34 -12.76 37.92
CA VAL A 313 41.62 -12.82 38.63
C VAL A 313 42.73 -12.54 37.62
N VAL A 314 43.58 -11.55 37.89
CA VAL A 314 44.79 -11.30 37.09
C VAL A 314 45.95 -12.00 37.77
N SER A 315 46.40 -13.13 37.22
CA SER A 315 47.64 -13.79 37.65
C SER A 315 48.82 -13.09 37.01
N ASN A 316 49.60 -12.33 37.79
CA ASN A 316 50.84 -11.73 37.35
C ASN A 316 51.98 -12.74 37.62
N GLU A 317 52.14 -13.73 36.75
CA GLU A 317 53.33 -14.61 36.78
C GLU A 317 54.48 -13.93 36.04
N GLY A 318 55.58 -13.74 36.78
CA GLY A 318 56.75 -13.01 36.36
C GLY A 318 57.49 -13.62 35.17
N GLN A 319 57.78 -12.75 34.21
CA GLN A 319 58.79 -12.93 33.18
C GLN A 319 60.19 -12.94 33.85
N THR A 320 60.79 -14.13 34.00
CA THR A 320 62.25 -14.29 34.15
C THR A 320 62.66 -15.63 33.55
N GLY A 321 63.42 -15.59 32.46
CA GLY A 321 64.02 -16.77 31.83
C GLY A 321 64.53 -16.46 30.43
N GLY A 322 65.77 -15.99 30.33
CA GLY A 322 66.43 -15.64 29.08
C GLY A 322 66.75 -16.85 28.19
N GLY A 323 66.57 -16.66 26.90
CA GLY A 323 67.09 -17.50 25.82
C GLY A 323 67.43 -16.62 24.63
N SER A 324 68.72 -16.43 24.37
CA SER A 324 69.29 -15.63 23.28
C SER A 324 69.10 -16.29 21.91
N THR A 325 68.57 -15.52 20.95
CA THR A 325 69.00 -15.30 19.53
C THR A 325 69.41 -16.54 18.68
N GLN A 326 68.97 -16.81 17.43
CA GLN A 326 68.64 -15.98 16.24
C GLN A 326 68.09 -16.91 15.09
N PRO A 327 67.91 -16.51 13.81
CA PRO A 327 66.60 -16.36 13.13
C PRO A 327 66.42 -17.24 11.86
N PHE A 328 65.21 -17.71 11.51
CA PHE A 328 64.89 -18.05 10.10
C PHE A 328 63.37 -18.03 9.85
N GLY A 329 62.92 -17.22 8.88
CA GLY A 329 61.55 -17.25 8.35
C GLY A 329 61.32 -18.43 7.39
N PRO A 330 60.07 -18.66 6.91
CA PRO A 330 59.68 -17.96 5.68
C PRO A 330 58.19 -17.51 5.58
N ARG A 331 58.05 -16.37 4.90
CA ARG A 331 56.99 -15.91 3.97
C ARG A 331 55.65 -16.65 3.90
N GLY A 332 54.57 -15.90 4.14
CA GLY A 332 53.26 -16.14 3.51
C GLY A 332 53.17 -15.50 2.11
N PRO A 333 52.21 -15.90 1.26
CA PRO A 333 51.89 -15.20 0.04
C PRO A 333 50.87 -14.07 0.27
N ARG A 334 51.09 -12.96 -0.43
CA ARG A 334 50.11 -11.90 -0.68
C ARG A 334 49.38 -12.20 -1.98
N PHE A 335 48.05 -12.25 -1.96
CA PHE A 335 47.10 -11.36 -2.65
C PHE A 335 45.72 -11.66 -2.09
#